data_AF-A0A964U6K3-F1
#
_entry.id   AF-A0A964U6K3-F1
#
_cell.length_a   1.000
_cell.length_b   1.000
_cell.length_c   1.000
_cell.angle_alpha   90.00
_cell.angle_beta   90.00
_cell.angle_gamma   90.00
#
_symmetry.space_group_name_H-M   'P 1'
#
loop_
_entity.id
_entity.type
_entity.pdbx_description
1 polymer ?
#
loop_
_entity_poly.entity_id
_entity_poly.type
_entity_poly.pdbx_seq_one_letter_code
_entity_poly.pdbx_strand_id
1 'polypeptide(L)'
;PPAAGADGFGPEAPLATAEEMDGFHAHLERTLLAIGYADPKQSARLLRRLRRLFNRARPDRTELNILRGILAAAAGRRGPERFRG
;
A
#
# COMPACT_ATOMS: atom_id res chain seq x y z
N PRO A 1 37.80 8.87 1.43
CA PRO A 1 36.48 8.62 2.07
C PRO A 1 35.65 7.68 1.21
N PRO A 2 35.12 6.56 1.71
CA PRO A 2 34.10 5.81 0.99
C PRO A 2 32.72 6.33 1.41
N ALA A 3 32.00 6.96 0.49
CA ALA A 3 30.60 7.27 0.69
C ALA A 3 29.81 5.97 0.56
N ALA A 4 29.05 5.67 1.61
CA ALA A 4 28.08 4.60 1.69
C ALA A 4 26.98 4.74 0.63
N GLY A 5 26.38 3.61 0.26
CA GLY A 5 25.11 3.57 -0.45
C GLY A 5 25.21 2.99 -1.86
N ALA A 6 25.64 1.74 -1.98
CA ALA A 6 25.47 0.93 -3.18
C ALA A 6 24.37 -0.12 -2.95
N ASP A 7 23.18 0.35 -2.57
CA ASP A 7 21.93 -0.39 -2.72
C ASP A 7 21.17 0.34 -3.83
N GLY A 8 20.63 -0.37 -4.82
CA GLY A 8 20.14 0.15 -6.11
C GLY A 8 18.94 1.12 -6.09
N PHE A 9 19.00 2.16 -5.26
CA PHE A 9 18.11 3.32 -5.17
C PHE A 9 18.76 4.48 -5.95
N GLY A 10 18.52 4.52 -7.27
CA GLY A 10 18.96 5.64 -8.13
C GLY A 10 18.26 6.97 -7.75
N PRO A 11 18.70 8.12 -8.32
CA PRO A 11 18.53 9.44 -7.74
C PRO A 11 17.07 9.76 -7.43
N GLU A 12 16.77 9.99 -6.14
CA GLU A 12 15.63 10.74 -5.61
C GLU A 12 14.39 10.73 -6.52
N ALA A 13 13.72 9.57 -6.64
CA ALA A 13 12.38 9.60 -7.21
C ALA A 13 11.55 10.62 -6.41
N PRO A 14 10.77 11.50 -7.06
CA PRO A 14 10.04 12.52 -6.33
C PRO A 14 9.09 11.84 -5.33
N LEU A 15 8.88 12.50 -4.19
CA LEU A 15 7.87 12.09 -3.24
C LEU A 15 6.54 11.88 -3.96
N ALA A 16 5.82 10.82 -3.57
CA ALA A 16 4.48 10.61 -4.09
C ALA A 16 3.62 11.84 -3.77
N THR A 17 2.90 12.31 -4.79
CA THR A 17 1.92 13.39 -4.61
C THR A 17 0.77 12.94 -3.70
N ALA A 18 0.02 13.90 -3.16
CA ALA A 18 -1.17 13.59 -2.36
C ALA A 18 -2.18 12.74 -3.14
N GLU A 19 -2.37 13.02 -4.44
CA GLU A 19 -3.25 12.24 -5.32
C GLU A 19 -2.75 10.80 -5.50
N GLU A 20 -1.44 10.61 -5.71
CA GLU A 20 -0.85 9.27 -5.81
C GLU A 20 -1.00 8.47 -4.50
N MET A 21 -0.81 9.13 -3.36
CA MET A 21 -1.03 8.56 -2.03
C MET A 21 -2.49 8.17 -1.82
N ASP A 22 -3.44 9.01 -2.21
CA ASP A 22 -4.87 8.71 -2.09
C ASP A 22 -5.28 7.53 -2.99
N GLY A 23 -4.76 7.48 -4.22
CA GLY A 23 -4.95 6.34 -5.12
C GLY A 23 -4.37 5.04 -4.53
N PHE A 24 -3.21 5.11 -3.89
CA PHE A 24 -2.62 3.99 -3.16
C PHE A 24 -3.50 3.56 -1.98
N HIS A 25 -4.00 4.48 -1.15
CA HIS A 25 -4.89 4.15 -0.04
C HIS A 25 -6.17 3.46 -0.50
N ALA A 26 -6.77 3.94 -1.60
CA ALA A 26 -7.95 3.31 -2.18
C ALA A 26 -7.64 1.88 -2.68
N HIS A 27 -6.48 1.66 -3.32
CA HIS A 27 -6.06 0.32 -3.73
C HIS A 27 -5.84 -0.60 -2.52
N LEU A 28 -5.12 -0.12 -1.51
CA LEU A 28 -4.88 -0.86 -0.27
C LEU A 28 -6.19 -1.30 0.37
N GLU A 29 -7.15 -0.39 0.53
CA GLU A 29 -8.45 -0.70 1.11
C GLU A 29 -9.20 -1.77 0.30
N ARG A 30 -9.32 -1.60 -1.01
CA ARG A 30 -9.97 -2.59 -1.89
C ARG A 30 -9.30 -3.95 -1.80
N THR A 31 -7.97 -4.00 -1.77
CA THR A 31 -7.22 -5.26 -1.68
C THR A 31 -7.45 -5.93 -0.33
N LEU A 32 -7.39 -5.20 0.78
CA LEU A 32 -7.62 -5.75 2.12
C LEU A 32 -9.04 -6.31 2.29
N LEU A 33 -10.04 -5.64 1.70
CA LEU A 33 -11.40 -6.15 1.63
C LEU A 33 -11.47 -7.41 0.76
N ALA A 34 -10.87 -7.39 -0.43
CA ALA A 34 -10.92 -8.49 -1.39
C ALA A 34 -10.27 -9.78 -0.86
N ILE A 35 -9.17 -9.66 -0.11
CA ILE A 35 -8.49 -10.82 0.50
C ILE A 35 -9.10 -11.25 1.85
N GLY A 36 -10.12 -10.54 2.33
CA GLY A 36 -10.80 -10.86 3.59
C GLY A 36 -10.05 -10.46 4.86
N TYR A 37 -9.04 -9.58 4.76
CA TYR A 37 -8.34 -9.05 5.93
C TYR A 37 -9.12 -7.92 6.61
N ALA A 38 -9.83 -7.10 5.81
CA ALA A 38 -10.69 -6.04 6.30
C ALA A 38 -12.17 -6.42 6.15
N ASP A 39 -12.97 -6.04 7.14
CA ASP A 39 -14.44 -6.02 7.12
C ASP A 39 -14.91 -4.56 6.99
N PRO A 40 -15.75 -4.21 5.99
CA PRO A 40 -16.24 -2.85 5.80
C PRO A 40 -17.00 -2.28 7.00
N LYS A 41 -17.61 -3.14 7.84
CA LYS A 41 -18.36 -2.72 9.03
C LYS A 41 -17.48 -2.47 10.26
N GLN A 42 -16.29 -3.08 10.32
CA GLN A 42 -15.48 -3.13 11.55
C GLN A 42 -14.05 -2.56 11.39
N SER A 43 -13.58 -2.40 10.15
CA SER A 43 -12.16 -2.11 9.88
C SER A 43 -11.83 -0.62 9.68
N ALA A 44 -12.77 0.29 9.93
CA ALA A 44 -12.52 1.73 9.79
C ALA A 44 -11.31 2.22 10.61
N ARG A 45 -11.11 1.70 11.84
CA ARG A 45 -9.96 2.06 12.68
C ARG A 45 -8.64 1.53 12.12
N LEU A 46 -8.63 0.32 11.54
CA LEU A 46 -7.48 -0.29 10.89
C LEU A 46 -7.06 0.54 9.66
N LEU A 47 -8.01 0.81 8.76
CA LEU A 47 -7.76 1.59 7.53
C LEU A 47 -7.22 3.00 7.86
N ARG A 48 -7.80 3.68 8.86
CA ARG A 48 -7.28 4.97 9.35
C ARG A 48 -5.86 4.88 9.90
N ARG A 49 -5.48 3.78 10.56
CA ARG A 49 -4.11 3.58 11.05
C ARG A 49 -3.13 3.36 9.91
N LEU A 50 -3.51 2.57 8.91
CA LEU A 50 -2.69 2.32 7.72
C LEU A 50 -2.46 3.62 6.93
N ARG A 51 -3.51 4.42 6.70
CA ARG A 51 -3.36 5.75 6.07
C ARG A 51 -2.35 6.64 6.81
N ARG A 52 -2.44 6.69 8.15
CA ARG A 52 -1.47 7.46 8.96
C ARG A 52 -0.05 6.91 8.88
N LEU A 53 0.11 5.58 8.82
CA LEU A 53 1.40 4.93 8.71
C LEU A 53 2.10 5.34 7.40
N PHE A 54 1.44 5.18 6.27
CA PHE A 54 2.03 5.47 4.96
C PHE A 54 2.21 6.98 4.72
N ASN A 55 1.30 7.83 5.22
CA ASN A 55 1.49 9.29 5.17
C ASN A 55 2.72 9.74 5.97
N ARG A 56 3.04 9.08 7.09
CA ARG A 56 4.23 9.39 7.89
C ARG A 56 5.50 8.87 7.24
N ALA A 57 5.43 7.73 6.57
CA ALA A 57 6.57 7.16 5.83
C ALA A 57 7.00 8.05 4.66
N ARG A 58 6.06 8.83 4.08
CA ARG A 58 6.30 9.72 2.94
C ARG A 58 7.04 9.00 1.80
N PRO A 59 6.45 7.91 1.26
CA PRO A 59 7.13 7.14 0.23
C PRO A 59 7.33 7.96 -1.04
N ASP A 60 8.43 7.67 -1.74
CA ASP A 60 8.61 8.15 -3.09
C ASP A 60 7.74 7.38 -4.10
N ARG A 61 7.70 7.86 -5.34
CA ARG A 61 6.92 7.19 -6.40
C ARG A 61 7.36 5.76 -6.68
N THR A 62 8.66 5.47 -6.57
CA THR A 62 9.20 4.12 -6.80
C THR A 62 8.71 3.16 -5.73
N GLU A 63 8.84 3.53 -4.46
CA GLU A 63 8.34 2.78 -3.31
C GLU A 63 6.82 2.57 -3.39
N LEU A 64 6.07 3.62 -3.75
CA LEU A 64 4.63 3.54 -3.93
C LEU A 64 4.24 2.55 -5.03
N ASN A 65 5.00 2.50 -6.14
CA ASN A 65 4.76 1.56 -7.22
C ASN A 65 5.08 0.11 -6.81
N ILE A 66 6.14 -0.11 -6.04
CA ILE A 66 6.45 -1.43 -5.45
C ILE A 66 5.28 -1.88 -4.57
N LEU A 67 4.81 -1.02 -3.67
CA LEU A 67 3.68 -1.31 -2.79
C LEU A 67 2.41 -1.64 -3.60
N ARG A 68 2.11 -0.89 -4.67
CA ARG A 68 0.98 -1.19 -5.57
C ARG A 68 1.13 -2.53 -6.28
N GLY A 69 2.35 -2.90 -6.69
CA GLY A 69 2.66 -4.21 -7.27
C GLY A 69 2.38 -5.35 -6.29
N ILE A 70 2.78 -5.20 -5.03
CA ILE A 70 2.48 -6.16 -3.95
C ILE A 70 0.97 -6.32 -3.77
N LEU A 71 0.21 -5.21 -3.74
CA LEU A 71 -1.25 -5.24 -3.62
C LEU A 71 -1.93 -5.95 -4.80
N ALA A 72 -1.45 -5.71 -6.03
CA ALA A 72 -1.95 -6.39 -7.21
C ALA A 72 -1.69 -7.91 -7.15
N ALA A 73 -0.49 -8.32 -6.72
CA ALA A 73 -0.15 -9.73 -6.55
C ALA A 73 -0.99 -10.40 -5.45
N ALA A 74 -1.25 -9.71 -4.34
CA ALA A 74 -2.08 -10.20 -3.24
C ALA A 74 -3.54 -10.41 -3.66
N ALA A 75 -4.09 -9.54 -4.49
CA ALA A 75 -5.44 -9.69 -5.04
C ALA A 75 -5.56 -10.85 -6.04
N GLY A 76 -4.45 -11.32 -6.62
CA GLY A 76 -4.41 -12.34 -7.69
C GLY A 76 -4.59 -13.80 -7.26
N ARG A 77 -4.85 -14.11 -5.98
CA ARG A 77 -5.13 -15.49 -5.53
C ARG A 77 -6.36 -15.59 -4.62
N ARG A 78 -7.51 -15.85 -5.24
CA ARG A 78 -8.72 -16.51 -4.67
C ARG A 78 -9.45 -15.76 -3.52
N GLY A 79 -10.47 -14.97 -3.88
CA GLY A 79 -11.89 -15.09 -3.48
C GLY A 79 -12.42 -14.56 -2.11
N PRO A 80 -13.57 -13.82 -2.11
CA PRO A 80 -14.40 -13.52 -0.91
C PRO A 80 -15.46 -14.59 -0.56
N GLU A 81 -15.49 -15.76 -1.23
CA GLU A 81 -16.51 -16.82 -1.01
C GLU A 81 -16.49 -17.48 0.38
N ARG A 82 -15.51 -17.16 1.23
CA ARG A 82 -15.28 -17.79 2.54
C ARG A 82 -16.13 -17.23 3.69
N PHE A 83 -16.94 -16.20 3.46
CA PHE A 83 -17.77 -15.54 4.49
C PHE A 83 -19.28 -15.71 4.25
N ARG A 84 -19.68 -16.61 3.34
CA ARG A 84 -21.07 -17.02 3.18
C ARG A 84 -21.30 -18.24 4.09
N GLY A 85 -21.59 -17.96 5.36
CA GLY A 85 -21.93 -18.94 6.39
C GLY A 85 -22.83 -18.28 7.42
#